data_AF-A8Q1S1-F1
#
_entry.id   AF-A8Q1S1-F1
#
_cell.length_a   1.000
_cell.length_b   1.000
_cell.length_c   1.000
_cell.angle_alpha   90.00
_cell.angle_beta   90.00
_cell.angle_gamma   90.00
#
_symmetry.space_group_name_H-M   'P 1'
#
loop_
_entity.id
_entity.type
_entity.pdbx_description
1 polymer ?
#
loop_
_entity_poly.entity_id
_entity_poly.type
_entity_poly.pdbx_seq_one_letter_code
_entity_poly.pdbx_strand_id
1 'polypeptide(L)'
;MHRAKVTNLLQIHGCSLSFYWPQMHRAIRVLGWAERVPRSVSQAYFDTRPVGSRIGAWASPQSQVIPSRESLESLIAACQRNFDNPTSDDAHIPVPDHWGGYIVVPDEIEFWIGRTNRLHGPVSVLAQSQHHAACLGCIVLGA
;
A
#
# COMPACT_ATOMS: atom_id res chain seq x y z
N MET A 1 -15.43 12.14 1.81
CA MET A 1 -15.91 10.89 1.17
C MET A 1 -14.78 9.87 1.18
N HIS A 2 -14.93 8.77 1.92
CA HIS A 2 -13.86 7.80 2.19
C HIS A 2 -13.76 6.73 1.09
N ARG A 3 -12.53 6.36 0.70
CA ARG A 3 -12.18 5.50 -0.44
C ARG A 3 -12.56 4.03 -0.18
N ALA A 4 -13.16 3.31 -1.13
CA ALA A 4 -13.68 1.95 -0.94
C ALA A 4 -12.71 0.93 -0.29
N LYS A 5 -11.40 0.98 -0.61
CA LYS A 5 -10.38 0.10 0.01
C LYS A 5 -10.03 0.54 1.45
N VAL A 6 -10.04 1.84 1.72
CA VAL A 6 -9.69 2.45 3.02
C VAL A 6 -10.87 2.41 4.00
N THR A 7 -12.09 2.63 3.52
CA THR A 7 -13.33 2.59 4.33
C THR A 7 -13.55 1.19 4.91
N ASN A 8 -13.21 0.13 4.16
CA ASN A 8 -13.44 -1.24 4.60
C ASN A 8 -12.45 -1.68 5.70
N LEU A 9 -11.17 -1.30 5.59
CA LEU A 9 -10.15 -1.64 6.61
C LEU A 9 -10.39 -0.96 7.97
N LEU A 10 -11.14 0.13 8.01
CA LEU A 10 -11.51 0.81 9.25
C LEU A 10 -12.77 0.22 9.91
N GLN A 11 -13.53 -0.63 9.19
CA GLN A 11 -14.79 -1.22 9.68
C GLN A 11 -14.71 -2.74 9.87
N ILE A 12 -13.87 -3.42 9.10
CA ILE A 12 -13.62 -4.85 9.18
C ILE A 12 -12.12 -5.02 9.40
N HIS A 13 -11.74 -5.45 10.60
CA HIS A 13 -10.35 -5.58 10.98
C HIS A 13 -9.61 -6.69 10.21
N GLY A 14 -10.30 -7.55 9.45
CA GLY A 14 -9.66 -8.63 8.68
C GLY A 14 -9.22 -8.18 7.28
N CYS A 15 -7.99 -8.49 6.93
CA CYS A 15 -7.44 -8.33 5.58
C CYS A 15 -6.62 -9.56 5.19
N SER A 16 -6.45 -9.77 3.88
CA SER A 16 -5.59 -10.83 3.36
C SER A 16 -4.69 -10.31 2.25
N LEU A 17 -3.44 -10.78 2.23
CA LEU A 17 -2.48 -10.56 1.16
C LEU A 17 -2.21 -11.90 0.47
N SER A 18 -2.13 -11.90 -0.85
CA SER A 18 -1.77 -13.08 -1.63
C SER A 18 -0.62 -12.74 -2.57
N PHE A 19 0.49 -13.44 -2.38
CA PHE A 19 1.68 -13.37 -3.23
C PHE A 19 1.74 -14.67 -4.02
N TYR A 20 1.80 -14.58 -5.35
CA TYR A 20 1.80 -15.75 -6.21
C TYR A 20 2.93 -15.66 -7.22
N TRP A 21 3.78 -16.69 -7.23
CA TRP A 21 4.89 -16.86 -8.17
C TRP A 21 4.64 -18.11 -9.02
N PRO A 22 4.00 -17.95 -10.21
CA PRO A 22 3.60 -19.09 -11.02
C PRO A 22 4.79 -19.93 -11.50
N GLN A 23 5.90 -19.29 -11.89
CA GLN A 23 7.10 -19.99 -12.38
C GLN A 23 7.77 -20.85 -11.29
N MET A 24 7.59 -20.49 -10.03
CA MET A 24 8.10 -21.25 -8.89
C MET A 24 7.08 -22.23 -8.34
N HIS A 25 5.85 -22.21 -8.88
CA HIS A 25 4.68 -22.87 -8.31
C HIS A 25 4.53 -22.60 -6.80
N ARG A 26 4.72 -21.35 -6.38
CA ARG A 26 4.63 -20.96 -4.97
C ARG A 26 3.58 -19.90 -4.77
N ALA A 27 2.88 -19.97 -3.64
CA ALA A 27 2.08 -18.87 -3.14
C ALA A 27 2.31 -18.67 -1.65
N ILE A 28 2.16 -17.43 -1.20
CA ILE A 28 2.09 -17.09 0.21
C ILE A 28 0.79 -16.34 0.42
N ARG A 29 -0.02 -16.79 1.37
CA ARG A 29 -1.21 -16.08 1.83
C ARG A 29 -0.98 -15.61 3.26
N VAL A 30 -1.21 -14.32 3.49
CA VAL A 30 -1.15 -13.72 4.82
C VAL A 30 -2.57 -13.31 5.18
N LEU A 31 -3.08 -13.81 6.29
CA LEU A 31 -4.35 -13.37 6.89
C LEU A 31 -4.01 -12.62 8.18
N GLY A 32 -4.66 -11.49 8.42
CA GLY A 32 -4.44 -10.72 9.62
C GLY A 32 -5.22 -9.41 9.61
N TRP A 33 -4.79 -8.43 10.40
CA TRP A 33 -5.42 -7.12 10.44
C TRP A 33 -4.51 -6.00 9.96
N ALA A 34 -5.12 -4.98 9.35
CA ALA A 34 -4.41 -3.82 8.85
C ALA A 34 -4.45 -2.68 9.87
N GLU A 35 -3.29 -2.11 10.17
CA GLU A 35 -3.14 -0.91 11.00
C GLU A 35 -2.53 0.22 10.19
N ARG A 36 -2.95 1.46 10.46
CA ARG A 36 -2.35 2.62 9.78
C ARG A 36 -0.96 2.87 10.37
N VAL A 37 0.04 3.04 9.52
CA VAL A 37 1.40 3.38 10.00
C VAL A 37 1.46 4.84 10.48
N PRO A 38 2.40 5.17 11.38
CA PRO A 38 2.61 6.56 11.79
C PRO A 38 2.87 7.49 10.59
N ARG A 39 2.44 8.76 10.70
CA ARG A 39 2.64 9.76 9.64
C ARG A 39 4.12 9.96 9.31
N SER A 40 5.01 9.87 10.29
CA SER A 40 6.47 9.95 10.09
C SER A 40 7.01 8.84 9.18
N VAL A 41 6.51 7.60 9.33
CA VAL A 41 6.88 6.47 8.46
C VAL A 41 6.36 6.71 7.05
N SER A 42 5.13 7.22 6.92
CA SER A 42 4.56 7.57 5.61
C SER A 42 5.36 8.68 4.93
N GLN A 43 5.76 9.72 5.66
CA GLN A 43 6.57 10.82 5.14
C GLN A 43 7.94 10.32 4.69
N ALA A 44 8.64 9.55 5.53
CA ALA A 44 9.97 9.03 5.19
C ALA A 44 9.97 8.20 3.90
N TYR A 45 8.97 7.34 3.71
CA TYR A 45 8.80 6.62 2.44
C TYR A 45 8.32 7.53 1.30
N PHE A 46 7.47 8.51 1.58
CA PHE A 46 7.00 9.47 0.58
C PHE A 46 8.19 10.23 -0.03
N ASP A 47 9.15 10.63 0.79
CA ASP A 47 10.35 11.38 0.38
C ASP A 47 11.30 10.57 -0.51
N THR A 48 11.24 9.23 -0.49
CA THR A 48 12.03 8.41 -1.43
C THR A 48 11.42 8.34 -2.82
N ARG A 49 10.22 8.90 -3.04
CA ARG A 49 9.53 8.83 -4.33
C ARG A 49 9.94 10.00 -5.23
N PRO A 50 10.06 9.77 -6.56
CA PRO A 50 10.29 10.84 -7.51
C PRO A 50 9.28 11.98 -7.34
N VAL A 51 9.69 13.22 -7.55
CA VAL A 51 8.86 14.42 -7.35
C VAL A 51 7.53 14.34 -8.08
N GLY A 52 7.52 13.85 -9.33
CA GLY A 52 6.30 13.65 -10.10
C GLY A 52 5.31 12.66 -9.45
N SER A 53 5.82 11.63 -8.77
CA SER A 53 4.99 10.67 -8.02
C SER A 53 4.41 11.29 -6.75
N ARG A 54 5.16 12.17 -6.08
CA ARG A 54 4.69 12.92 -4.90
C ARG A 54 3.61 13.93 -5.27
N ILE A 55 3.82 14.69 -6.34
CA ILE A 55 2.81 15.60 -6.91
C ILE A 55 1.56 14.82 -7.34
N GLY A 56 1.72 13.69 -8.03
CA GLY A 56 0.59 12.85 -8.45
C GLY A 56 -0.28 12.38 -7.27
N ALA A 57 0.34 12.06 -6.14
CA ALA A 57 -0.37 11.66 -4.92
C ALA A 57 -1.19 12.81 -4.27
N TRP A 58 -0.74 14.05 -4.44
CA TRP A 58 -1.51 15.24 -4.05
C TRP A 58 -2.63 15.55 -5.04
N ALA A 59 -2.34 15.48 -6.34
CA ALA A 59 -3.24 15.91 -7.39
C ALA A 59 -4.38 14.92 -7.67
N SER A 60 -4.15 13.61 -7.50
CA SER A 60 -5.10 12.59 -7.93
C SER A 60 -6.17 12.30 -6.87
N PRO A 61 -7.47 12.56 -7.16
CA PRO A 61 -8.57 12.09 -6.33
C PRO A 61 -8.79 10.59 -6.57
N GLN A 62 -7.93 9.75 -5.98
CA GLN A 62 -7.95 8.30 -6.20
C GLN A 62 -9.36 7.73 -5.97
N SER A 63 -9.82 6.89 -6.91
CA SER A 63 -11.12 6.23 -6.89
C SER A 63 -12.34 7.14 -7.11
N GLN A 64 -12.15 8.40 -7.52
CA GLN A 64 -13.24 9.25 -8.02
C GLN A 64 -13.30 9.22 -9.54
N VAL A 65 -14.49 9.41 -10.10
CA VAL A 65 -14.68 9.58 -11.54
C VAL A 65 -14.09 10.92 -11.94
N ILE A 66 -13.17 10.91 -12.90
CA ILE A 66 -12.60 12.12 -13.50
C ILE A 66 -13.20 12.26 -14.91
N PRO A 67 -13.65 13.46 -15.33
CA PRO A 67 -14.35 13.63 -16.60
C PRO A 67 -13.50 13.31 -17.83
N SER A 68 -12.19 13.61 -17.76
CA SER A 68 -11.26 13.42 -18.86
C SER A 68 -9.81 13.35 -18.40
N ARG A 69 -8.90 13.01 -19.31
CA ARG A 69 -7.46 13.02 -19.06
C ARG A 69 -6.93 14.44 -18.83
N GLU A 70 -7.40 15.40 -19.61
CA GLU A 70 -7.01 16.82 -19.53
C GLU A 70 -7.40 17.42 -18.18
N SER A 71 -8.49 16.94 -17.58
CA SER A 71 -8.90 17.31 -16.23
C SER A 71 -7.86 16.85 -15.19
N LEU A 72 -7.33 15.64 -15.32
CA LEU A 72 -6.26 15.14 -14.44
C LEU A 72 -4.94 15.90 -14.65
N GLU A 73 -4.58 16.19 -15.89
CA GLU A 73 -3.37 16.98 -16.21
C GLU A 73 -3.48 18.40 -15.63
N SER A 74 -4.67 19.01 -15.66
CA SER A 74 -4.93 20.30 -15.04
C SER A 74 -4.80 20.27 -13.52
N LEU A 75 -5.27 19.20 -12.86
CA LEU A 75 -5.09 19.00 -11.42
C LEU A 75 -3.61 18.84 -11.05
N ILE A 76 -2.85 18.09 -11.85
CA ILE A 76 -1.40 17.93 -11.67
C ILE A 76 -0.70 19.27 -11.81
N ALA A 77 -0.97 20.03 -12.87
CA ALA A 77 -0.35 21.33 -13.11
C ALA A 77 -0.70 22.36 -12.02
N ALA A 78 -1.94 22.35 -11.52
CA ALA A 78 -2.33 23.18 -10.38
C ALA A 78 -1.56 22.79 -9.12
N CYS A 79 -1.41 21.49 -8.86
CA CYS A 79 -0.64 20.99 -7.72
C CYS A 79 0.85 21.34 -7.83
N GLN A 80 1.47 21.23 -9.01
CA GLN A 80 2.84 21.66 -9.24
C GLN A 80 3.03 23.13 -8.89
N ARG A 81 2.13 24.01 -9.35
CA ARG A 81 2.17 25.44 -9.00
C ARG A 81 2.06 25.69 -7.50
N ASN A 82 1.25 24.92 -6.78
CA ASN A 82 1.11 25.05 -5.34
C ASN A 82 2.38 24.67 -4.55
N PHE A 83 3.29 23.93 -5.18
CA PHE A 83 4.59 23.55 -4.61
C PHE A 83 5.78 24.19 -5.36
N ASP A 84 5.54 25.35 -5.98
CA ASP A 84 6.57 26.14 -6.70
C ASP A 84 7.25 25.42 -7.87
N ASN A 85 6.50 24.57 -8.58
CA ASN A 85 6.95 23.77 -9.73
C ASN A 85 8.25 23.00 -9.44
N PRO A 86 8.22 22.05 -8.49
CA PRO A 86 9.42 21.39 -8.02
C PRO A 86 9.98 20.47 -9.12
N THR A 87 11.27 20.62 -9.41
CA THR A 87 11.98 19.85 -10.46
C THR A 87 12.97 18.83 -9.92
N SER A 88 13.36 18.95 -8.64
CA SER A 88 14.29 18.04 -7.96
C SER A 88 13.56 17.05 -7.07
N ASP A 89 14.11 15.84 -6.98
CA ASP A 89 13.66 14.84 -6.02
C ASP A 89 13.97 15.22 -4.56
N ASP A 90 14.84 16.21 -4.32
CA ASP A 90 15.10 16.76 -2.98
C ASP A 90 14.06 17.82 -2.55
N ALA A 91 13.09 18.15 -3.40
CA ALA A 91 12.05 19.12 -3.06
C ALA A 91 11.27 18.69 -1.81
N HIS A 92 11.00 19.63 -0.91
CA HIS A 92 10.20 19.35 0.27
C HIS A 92 8.71 19.39 -0.09
N ILE A 93 8.07 18.22 -0.10
CA ILE A 93 6.63 18.08 -0.33
C ILE A 93 6.07 17.22 0.83
N PRO A 94 5.22 17.78 1.70
CA PRO A 94 4.66 17.01 2.79
C PRO A 94 3.75 15.91 2.25
N VAL A 95 3.62 14.81 2.98
CA VAL A 95 2.72 13.72 2.63
C VAL A 95 1.25 14.16 2.78
N PRO A 96 0.38 13.98 1.77
CA PRO A 96 -1.04 14.37 1.88
C PRO A 96 -1.76 13.64 3.01
N ASP A 97 -2.74 14.25 3.68
CA ASP A 97 -3.47 13.63 4.81
C ASP A 97 -4.22 12.34 4.43
N HIS A 98 -4.72 12.31 3.19
CA HIS A 98 -5.38 11.14 2.60
C HIS A 98 -4.39 10.07 2.12
N TRP A 99 -3.09 10.32 2.21
CA TRP A 99 -2.04 9.41 1.78
C TRP A 99 -1.33 8.80 2.99
N GLY A 100 -0.93 7.54 2.89
CA GLY A 100 -0.15 6.86 3.93
C GLY A 100 -0.07 5.37 3.70
N GLY A 101 0.69 4.71 4.58
CA GLY A 101 0.83 3.26 4.57
C GLY A 101 -0.12 2.54 5.54
N TYR A 102 -0.27 1.24 5.30
CA TYR A 102 -0.80 0.30 6.27
C TYR A 102 0.27 -0.76 6.55
N ILE A 103 0.24 -1.33 7.74
CA ILE A 103 0.95 -2.56 8.06
C ILE A 103 -0.09 -3.66 8.29
N VAL A 104 0.20 -4.88 7.82
CA VAL A 104 -0.62 -6.04 8.12
C VAL A 104 0.05 -6.82 9.24
N VAL A 105 -0.62 -6.93 10.39
CA VAL A 105 -0.21 -7.77 11.50
C VAL A 105 -0.79 -9.17 11.24
N PRO A 106 0.04 -10.18 10.97
CA PRO A 106 -0.43 -11.48 10.55
C PRO A 106 -0.96 -12.31 11.73
N ASP A 107 -2.14 -12.91 11.55
CA ASP A 107 -2.68 -13.99 12.38
C ASP A 107 -2.22 -15.35 11.86
N GLU A 108 -2.27 -15.53 10.54
CA GLU A 108 -1.89 -16.75 9.86
C GLU A 108 -1.07 -16.44 8.60
N ILE A 109 -0.01 -17.21 8.40
CA ILE A 109 0.75 -17.22 7.15
C ILE A 109 0.75 -18.63 6.60
N GLU A 110 0.25 -18.78 5.38
CA GLU A 110 0.18 -20.04 4.67
C GLU A 110 1.14 -20.05 3.50
N PHE A 111 1.98 -21.09 3.44
CA PHE A 111 2.93 -21.33 2.37
C PHE A 111 2.42 -22.44 1.47
N TRP A 112 2.13 -22.11 0.22
CA TRP A 112 1.79 -23.08 -0.80
C TRP A 112 3.01 -23.46 -1.62
N ILE A 113 3.29 -24.77 -1.68
CA ILE A 113 4.30 -25.34 -2.56
C ILE A 113 3.63 -26.27 -3.56
N GLY A 114 3.67 -25.87 -4.82
CA GLY A 114 3.15 -26.63 -5.93
C GLY A 114 3.97 -27.90 -6.19
N ARG A 115 3.29 -28.98 -6.55
CA ARG A 115 3.89 -30.25 -6.97
C ARG A 115 3.23 -30.66 -8.29
N THR A 116 4.00 -31.27 -9.19
CA THR A 116 3.55 -31.64 -10.54
C THR A 116 2.44 -32.69 -10.54
N ASN A 117 2.30 -33.48 -9.47
CA ASN A 117 1.31 -34.54 -9.34
C ASN A 117 -0.03 -34.09 -8.71
N ARG A 118 -0.33 -32.78 -8.67
CA ARG A 118 -1.53 -32.19 -8.03
C ARG A 118 -1.67 -32.47 -6.53
N LEU A 119 -0.73 -33.18 -5.90
CA LEU A 119 -0.65 -33.32 -4.44
C LEU A 119 0.02 -32.08 -3.85
N HIS A 120 -0.65 -30.94 -3.97
CA HIS A 120 -0.24 -29.72 -3.31
C HIS A 120 -0.41 -29.88 -1.80
N GLY A 121 0.60 -29.48 -1.03
CA GLY A 121 0.53 -29.46 0.43
C GLY A 121 0.69 -28.01 0.90
N PRO A 122 -0.38 -27.35 1.40
CA PRO A 122 -0.20 -26.13 2.15
C PRO A 122 0.56 -26.45 3.44
N VAL A 123 1.50 -25.58 3.81
CA VAL A 123 2.08 -25.55 5.15
C VAL A 123 1.59 -24.24 5.78
N SER A 124 0.62 -24.35 6.68
CA SER A 124 0.18 -23.21 7.50
C SER A 124 1.09 -23.07 8.72
N VAL A 125 1.57 -21.86 8.96
CA VAL A 125 2.22 -21.47 10.21
C VAL A 125 1.30 -20.47 10.89
N LEU A 126 0.84 -20.82 12.10
CA LEU A 126 0.15 -19.86 12.97
C LEU A 126 1.20 -18.92 13.55
N ALA A 127 1.03 -17.61 13.31
CA ALA A 127 1.84 -16.62 13.99
C ALA A 127 1.35 -16.57 15.44
N GLN A 128 2.08 -17.19 16.38
CA GLN A 128 1.73 -17.04 17.79
C GLN A 128 1.94 -15.58 18.18
N SER A 129 0.88 -14.95 18.70
CA SER A 129 0.85 -13.58 19.18
C SER A 129 1.75 -13.40 20.40
N GLN A 130 3.05 -13.33 20.18
CA GLN A 130 3.93 -12.64 21.10
C GLN A 130 4.03 -11.21 20.62
N HIS A 131 3.74 -10.26 21.51
CA HIS A 131 3.78 -8.81 21.31
C HIS A 131 5.18 -8.24 20.96
N HIS A 132 6.01 -8.99 20.25
CA HIS A 132 7.32 -8.59 19.77
C HIS A 132 7.42 -8.79 18.25
N ALA A 133 7.03 -7.73 17.54
CA ALA A 133 7.60 -7.23 16.29
C ALA A 133 8.50 -8.20 15.49
N ALA A 134 7.91 -9.20 14.85
CA ALA A 134 8.43 -9.70 13.58
C ALA A 134 7.66 -8.99 12.45
N CYS A 135 7.93 -7.70 12.26
CA CYS A 135 7.40 -6.93 11.13
C CYS A 135 7.97 -7.49 9.82
N LEU A 136 7.29 -8.49 9.24
CA LEU A 136 7.51 -8.89 7.85
C LEU A 136 6.94 -7.81 6.93
N GLY A 137 7.70 -6.72 6.78
CA GLY A 137 7.49 -5.70 5.76
C GLY A 137 6.29 -4.76 6.00
N CYS A 138 6.57 -3.47 6.17
CA CYS A 138 5.57 -2.45 5.87
C CYS A 138 5.23 -2.55 4.38
N ILE A 139 4.08 -3.12 4.04
CA ILE A 139 3.52 -2.97 2.70
C ILE A 139 2.85 -1.61 2.68
N VAL A 140 3.62 -0.57 2.35
CA VAL A 140 3.07 0.73 2.04
C VAL A 140 2.27 0.59 0.74
N LEU A 141 1.00 0.25 0.88
CA LEU A 141 0.05 0.31 -0.22
C LEU A 141 -0.15 1.79 -0.57
N GLY A 142 0.62 2.25 -1.56
CA GLY A 142 0.48 3.58 -2.12
C GLY A 142 -0.94 3.78 -2.62
N ALA A 143 -1.64 4.71 -2.00
CA ALA A 143 -2.91 5.24 -2.47
C ALA A 143 -2.69 6.45 -3.38
#